data_AF-A0A091KY42-F1
#
_entry.id   AF-A0A091KY42-F1
#
_cell.length_a   1.000
_cell.length_b   1.000
_cell.length_c   1.000
_cell.angle_alpha   90.00
_cell.angle_beta   90.00
_cell.angle_gamma   90.00
#
_symmetry.space_group_name_H-M   'P 1'
#
loop_
_entity.id
_entity.type
_entity.pdbx_description
1 polymer ?
#
loop_
_entity_poly.entity_id
_entity_poly.type
_entity_poly.pdbx_seq_one_letter_code
_entity_poly.pdbx_strand_id
1 'polypeptide(L)'
;SMSLREHALFLFRSAVDIVRPAPMLKRALKLQGDGCPQLLVKGQAFPVKRDLYLVGFGKAVLGMAAAAEEILGDHLIRGIINVPLGIQESLQRAGEMLLKPHSKIQVIEGAKNNLPDPEALKGAVAIQELAEGLTADDLLLVLISGGGSALLPAPIPPILLEEKEKLTKMLASRGAAIQELNIVRKTLSLLKGGGLARLAYPTQVVSLILSDVIGDPLDIIASGPTAASSHSVQDCLQILAKYNLLHSLPKSVETVLSSSPTKPTAPEDYSHVCNIIIGSNTLALAEAKCQAESLGYATLILSAAICGEVGCVATLYCQLIRLVCLGFAGLGEGPLGDKVKVNLLQLAAELEIPGLNLAEFLQALQELRPKRPVCILAGGETTVQLQGTGKGGRNQELALRVALGLHRAHATDISGLLGRCEIVFLSGGTDGQDGPTEAAGAFCSLELVDEALQEGLNVEAFLSNNDSYTFFSQFQGGHHLLVTGLTGTNVMDIQAILIRA
;
A
#
# COMPACT_ATOMS: atom_id res chain seq x y z
N SER A 1 17.76 -29.23 1.68
CA SER A 1 16.47 -28.51 1.81
C SER A 1 16.76 -27.03 1.73
N MET A 2 15.79 -26.21 1.33
CA MET A 2 15.92 -24.76 1.41
C MET A 2 16.13 -24.30 2.87
N SER A 3 16.88 -23.23 3.03
CA SER A 3 17.06 -22.48 4.29
C SER A 3 15.79 -21.69 4.66
N LEU A 4 15.64 -21.30 5.94
CA LEU A 4 14.54 -20.42 6.33
C LEU A 4 14.57 -19.08 5.57
N ARG A 5 15.76 -18.58 5.24
CA ARG A 5 15.93 -17.36 4.44
C ARG A 5 15.36 -17.53 3.03
N GLU A 6 15.63 -18.64 2.37
CA GLU A 6 15.08 -18.95 1.05
C GLU A 6 13.55 -19.12 1.09
N HIS A 7 13.02 -19.73 2.16
CA HIS A 7 11.57 -19.78 2.36
C HIS A 7 10.99 -18.37 2.55
N ALA A 8 11.55 -17.53 3.42
CA ALA A 8 11.06 -16.16 3.63
C ALA A 8 11.07 -15.33 2.33
N LEU A 9 12.13 -15.45 1.53
CA LEU A 9 12.22 -14.81 0.21
C LEU A 9 11.14 -15.35 -0.75
N PHE A 10 10.91 -16.65 -0.78
CA PHE A 10 9.87 -17.26 -1.61
C PHE A 10 8.47 -16.78 -1.23
N LEU A 11 8.17 -16.70 0.07
CA LEU A 11 6.88 -16.19 0.57
C LEU A 11 6.67 -14.72 0.19
N PHE A 12 7.70 -13.88 0.36
CA PHE A 12 7.64 -12.47 -0.03
C PHE A 12 7.39 -12.31 -1.54
N ARG A 13 8.15 -13.04 -2.38
CA ARG A 13 7.98 -13.00 -3.83
C ARG A 13 6.59 -13.45 -4.27
N SER A 14 6.09 -14.54 -3.71
CA SER A 14 4.75 -15.05 -4.02
C SER A 14 3.66 -14.03 -3.67
N ALA A 15 3.79 -13.38 -2.52
CA ALA A 15 2.87 -12.33 -2.10
C ALA A 15 2.92 -11.08 -3.00
N VAL A 16 4.10 -10.71 -3.51
CA VAL A 16 4.22 -9.61 -4.48
C VAL A 16 3.67 -10.02 -5.84
N ASP A 17 4.02 -11.21 -6.34
CA ASP A 17 3.67 -11.69 -7.67
C ASP A 17 2.16 -11.74 -7.89
N ILE A 18 1.38 -12.14 -6.88
CA ILE A 18 -0.08 -12.23 -6.97
C ILE A 18 -0.77 -10.86 -7.12
N VAL A 19 -0.09 -9.77 -6.74
CA VAL A 19 -0.57 -8.38 -6.85
C VAL A 19 0.19 -7.58 -7.89
N ARG A 20 1.06 -8.20 -8.69
CA ARG A 20 1.64 -7.57 -9.89
C ARG A 20 0.53 -7.32 -10.93
N PRO A 21 0.64 -6.27 -11.76
CA PRO A 21 -0.45 -5.85 -12.64
C PRO A 21 -1.03 -6.97 -13.52
N ALA A 22 -0.20 -7.71 -14.26
CA ALA A 22 -0.69 -8.75 -15.16
C ALA A 22 -1.34 -9.95 -14.43
N PRO A 23 -0.71 -10.60 -13.44
CA PRO A 23 -1.36 -11.67 -12.65
C PRO A 23 -2.65 -11.21 -11.98
N MET A 24 -2.65 -10.01 -11.40
CA MET A 24 -3.80 -9.42 -10.72
C MET A 24 -4.98 -9.21 -11.69
N LEU A 25 -4.73 -8.61 -12.86
CA LEU A 25 -5.76 -8.36 -13.87
C LEU A 25 -6.30 -9.67 -14.45
N LYS A 26 -5.43 -10.65 -14.79
CA LYS A 26 -5.86 -11.96 -15.33
C LYS A 26 -6.71 -12.76 -14.35
N ARG A 27 -6.47 -12.60 -13.04
CA ARG A 27 -7.31 -13.21 -11.99
C ARG A 27 -8.67 -12.51 -11.89
N ALA A 28 -8.69 -11.18 -11.97
CA ALA A 28 -9.88 -10.38 -11.74
C ALA A 28 -10.78 -10.25 -12.97
N LEU A 29 -10.21 -10.20 -14.17
CA LEU A 29 -10.86 -9.78 -15.40
C LEU A 29 -10.87 -10.91 -16.44
N LYS A 30 -12.05 -11.19 -17.00
CA LYS A 30 -12.19 -12.09 -18.15
C LYS A 30 -13.21 -11.52 -19.11
N LEU A 31 -12.91 -11.54 -20.41
CA LEU A 31 -13.91 -11.23 -21.44
C LEU A 31 -14.52 -12.53 -21.94
N GLN A 32 -15.85 -12.61 -22.00
CA GLN A 32 -16.58 -13.80 -22.45
C GLN A 32 -17.61 -13.46 -23.54
N GLY A 33 -17.80 -14.38 -24.48
CA GLY A 33 -18.98 -14.45 -25.34
C GLY A 33 -18.70 -14.35 -26.84
N ASP A 34 -19.36 -15.22 -27.61
CA ASP A 34 -19.57 -15.05 -29.05
C ASP A 34 -20.92 -14.33 -29.26
N GLY A 35 -20.88 -13.09 -29.75
CA GLY A 35 -22.08 -12.28 -30.07
C GLY A 35 -22.26 -11.05 -29.17
N CYS A 36 -22.67 -11.23 -27.92
CA CYS A 36 -22.80 -10.15 -26.92
C CYS A 36 -21.68 -10.27 -25.87
N PRO A 37 -20.52 -9.61 -26.08
CA PRO A 37 -19.40 -9.71 -25.16
C PRO A 37 -19.80 -9.24 -23.76
N GLN A 38 -19.35 -9.96 -22.74
CA GLN A 38 -19.52 -9.61 -21.33
C GLN A 38 -18.16 -9.55 -20.66
N LEU A 39 -17.93 -8.45 -19.93
CA LEU A 39 -16.78 -8.32 -19.07
C LEU A 39 -17.11 -8.94 -17.71
N LEU A 40 -16.44 -10.04 -17.36
CA LEU A 40 -16.51 -10.60 -16.02
C LEU A 40 -15.44 -9.96 -15.14
N VAL A 41 -15.87 -9.36 -14.02
CA VAL A 41 -14.98 -8.87 -12.97
C VAL A 41 -15.26 -9.60 -11.67
N LYS A 42 -14.31 -10.42 -11.19
CA LYS A 42 -14.48 -11.31 -10.03
C LYS A 42 -15.78 -12.13 -10.06
N GLY A 43 -16.21 -12.55 -11.26
CA GLY A 43 -17.44 -13.34 -11.48
C GLY A 43 -18.71 -12.52 -11.68
N GLN A 44 -18.69 -11.21 -11.47
CA GLN A 44 -19.81 -10.32 -11.83
C GLN A 44 -19.75 -9.95 -13.31
N ALA A 45 -20.87 -10.11 -14.01
CA ALA A 45 -20.96 -9.84 -15.44
C ALA A 45 -21.41 -8.40 -15.73
N PHE A 46 -20.71 -7.75 -16.65
CA PHE A 46 -21.03 -6.44 -17.18
C PHE A 46 -21.21 -6.54 -18.70
N PRO A 47 -22.40 -6.24 -19.25
CA PRO A 47 -22.63 -6.34 -20.69
C PRO A 47 -21.86 -5.25 -21.43
N VAL A 48 -21.11 -5.65 -22.47
CA VAL A 48 -20.46 -4.73 -23.40
C VAL A 48 -21.38 -4.60 -24.61
N LYS A 49 -22.27 -3.61 -24.58
CA LYS A 49 -23.29 -3.44 -25.63
C LYS A 49 -22.70 -2.86 -26.92
N ARG A 50 -21.77 -1.91 -26.80
CA ARG A 50 -21.07 -1.27 -27.92
C ARG A 50 -19.57 -1.16 -27.63
N ASP A 51 -19.19 -0.07 -26.96
CA ASP A 51 -17.81 0.38 -26.89
C ASP A 51 -17.30 0.34 -25.44
N LEU A 52 -16.06 -0.14 -25.27
CA LEU A 52 -15.40 -0.17 -23.98
C LEU A 52 -14.30 0.89 -23.95
N TYR A 53 -14.35 1.74 -22.92
CA TYR A 53 -13.39 2.81 -22.69
C TYR A 53 -12.59 2.55 -21.43
N LEU A 54 -11.35 3.02 -21.41
CA LEU A 54 -10.46 2.84 -20.28
C LEU A 54 -9.93 4.19 -19.81
N VAL A 55 -10.06 4.46 -18.52
CA VAL A 55 -9.30 5.54 -17.87
C VAL A 55 -8.47 4.98 -16.76
N GLY A 56 -7.33 5.59 -16.45
CA GLY A 56 -6.56 5.17 -15.30
C GLY A 56 -5.63 6.24 -14.76
N PHE A 57 -5.32 6.15 -13.48
CA PHE A 57 -4.39 7.07 -12.83
C PHE A 57 -3.70 6.42 -11.63
N GLY A 58 -2.37 6.56 -11.57
CA GLY A 58 -1.56 6.01 -10.48
C GLY A 58 -0.25 5.38 -10.94
N LYS A 59 0.61 5.05 -9.97
CA LYS A 59 1.96 4.50 -10.17
C LYS A 59 2.00 3.15 -10.90
N ALA A 60 1.05 2.25 -10.64
CA ALA A 60 1.01 0.92 -11.23
C ALA A 60 0.12 0.83 -12.49
N VAL A 61 -0.55 1.93 -12.84
CA VAL A 61 -1.59 1.92 -13.87
C VAL A 61 -1.04 1.61 -15.26
N LEU A 62 0.21 1.98 -15.59
CA LEU A 62 0.78 1.62 -16.90
C LEU A 62 0.80 0.10 -17.10
N GLY A 63 1.26 -0.66 -16.11
CA GLY A 63 1.23 -2.12 -16.16
C GLY A 63 -0.17 -2.70 -16.10
N MET A 64 -1.09 -2.08 -15.35
CA MET A 64 -2.50 -2.52 -15.29
C MET A 64 -3.18 -2.31 -16.65
N ALA A 65 -2.90 -1.19 -17.32
CA ALA A 65 -3.44 -0.83 -18.61
C ALA A 65 -2.93 -1.76 -19.72
N ALA A 66 -1.64 -2.12 -19.70
CA ALA A 66 -1.08 -3.11 -20.62
C ALA A 66 -1.77 -4.48 -20.49
N ALA A 67 -1.94 -4.95 -19.25
CA ALA A 67 -2.64 -6.21 -19.00
C ALA A 67 -4.13 -6.14 -19.36
N ALA A 68 -4.80 -5.01 -19.11
CA ALA A 68 -6.19 -4.80 -19.49
C ALA A 68 -6.34 -4.78 -21.02
N GLU A 69 -5.50 -4.05 -21.75
CA GLU A 69 -5.54 -4.02 -23.22
C GLU A 69 -5.36 -5.41 -23.84
N GLU A 70 -4.50 -6.25 -23.27
CA GLU A 70 -4.37 -7.66 -23.68
C GLU A 70 -5.65 -8.47 -23.51
N ILE A 71 -6.35 -8.29 -22.39
CA ILE A 71 -7.58 -9.03 -22.06
C ILE A 71 -8.78 -8.52 -22.88
N LEU A 72 -8.85 -7.21 -23.09
CA LEU A 72 -9.98 -6.54 -23.75
C LEU A 72 -9.88 -6.61 -25.28
N GLY A 73 -8.66 -6.67 -25.83
CA GLY A 73 -8.42 -6.78 -27.26
C GLY A 73 -9.12 -5.68 -28.07
N ASP A 74 -9.83 -6.08 -29.12
CA ASP A 74 -10.46 -5.13 -30.04
C ASP A 74 -11.67 -4.39 -29.46
N HIS A 75 -12.23 -4.87 -28.35
CA HIS A 75 -13.36 -4.22 -27.68
C HIS A 75 -12.97 -2.92 -26.98
N LEU A 76 -11.70 -2.77 -26.58
CA LEU A 76 -11.20 -1.48 -26.11
C LEU A 76 -11.18 -0.52 -27.31
N ILE A 77 -11.91 0.59 -27.24
CA ILE A 77 -11.99 1.57 -28.33
C ILE A 77 -10.97 2.69 -28.13
N ARG A 78 -10.88 3.20 -26.90
CA ARG A 78 -9.96 4.28 -26.54
C ARG A 78 -9.65 4.19 -25.05
N GLY A 79 -8.39 4.44 -24.70
CA GLY A 79 -7.99 4.61 -23.31
C GLY A 79 -7.15 5.85 -23.06
N ILE A 80 -7.20 6.38 -21.84
CA ILE A 80 -6.35 7.47 -21.37
C ILE A 80 -5.85 7.15 -19.98
N ILE A 81 -4.54 7.12 -19.78
CA ILE A 81 -3.94 6.93 -18.47
C ILE A 81 -3.03 8.09 -18.08
N ASN A 82 -3.07 8.48 -16.81
CA ASN A 82 -2.21 9.49 -16.22
C ASN A 82 -1.27 8.86 -15.19
N VAL A 83 0.02 8.87 -15.47
CA VAL A 83 1.03 8.10 -14.73
C VAL A 83 2.22 8.98 -14.34
N PRO A 84 3.06 8.57 -13.36
CA PRO A 84 4.20 9.37 -12.93
C PRO A 84 5.21 9.63 -14.06
N LEU A 85 5.81 10.82 -14.06
CA LEU A 85 6.87 11.19 -14.98
C LEU A 85 8.05 10.20 -14.94
N GLY A 86 8.48 9.71 -16.12
CA GLY A 86 9.62 8.80 -16.28
C GLY A 86 9.30 7.32 -16.06
N ILE A 87 8.04 6.97 -15.81
CA ILE A 87 7.65 5.56 -15.60
C ILE A 87 7.79 4.73 -16.87
N GLN A 88 7.52 5.29 -18.06
CA GLN A 88 7.69 4.57 -19.32
C GLN A 88 9.16 4.23 -19.55
N GLU A 89 10.08 5.17 -19.32
CA GLU A 89 11.52 4.90 -19.46
C GLU A 89 11.99 3.84 -18.47
N SER A 90 11.51 3.90 -17.23
CA SER A 90 11.84 2.93 -16.18
C SER A 90 11.38 1.52 -16.56
N LEU A 91 10.16 1.38 -17.08
CA LEU A 91 9.61 0.09 -17.51
C LEU A 91 10.23 -0.41 -18.83
N GLN A 92 10.63 0.49 -19.74
CA GLN A 92 11.36 0.12 -20.96
C GLN A 92 12.71 -0.51 -20.63
N ARG A 93 13.43 0.02 -19.63
CA ARG A 93 14.68 -0.58 -19.15
C ARG A 93 14.45 -1.94 -18.49
N ALA A 94 13.31 -2.13 -17.82
CA ALA A 94 12.94 -3.40 -17.20
C ALA A 94 12.46 -4.46 -18.22
N GLY A 95 11.97 -4.03 -19.40
CA GLY A 95 11.50 -4.92 -20.47
C GLY A 95 10.13 -5.58 -20.23
N GLU A 96 9.38 -5.12 -19.23
CA GLU A 96 8.06 -5.67 -18.86
C GLU A 96 7.02 -4.55 -18.66
N MET A 97 5.73 -4.90 -18.66
CA MET A 97 4.61 -3.99 -18.36
C MET A 97 4.44 -2.81 -19.34
N LEU A 98 4.81 -3.03 -20.61
CA LEU A 98 4.72 -2.04 -21.67
C LEU A 98 3.43 -2.21 -22.48
N LEU A 99 2.88 -1.09 -22.93
CA LEU A 99 1.82 -1.08 -23.94
C LEU A 99 2.36 -1.60 -25.27
N LYS A 100 1.48 -2.20 -26.08
CA LYS A 100 1.84 -2.70 -27.41
C LYS A 100 2.14 -1.54 -28.37
N PRO A 101 2.94 -1.76 -29.44
CA PRO A 101 3.00 -0.82 -30.55
C PRO A 101 1.60 -0.50 -31.07
N HIS A 102 1.29 0.77 -31.32
CA HIS A 102 -0.03 1.24 -31.74
C HIS A 102 -1.17 0.95 -30.75
N SER A 103 -0.88 0.95 -29.45
CA SER A 103 -1.88 0.88 -28.39
C SER A 103 -3.01 1.90 -28.57
N LYS A 104 -4.22 1.52 -28.18
CA LYS A 104 -5.40 2.41 -28.15
C LYS A 104 -5.41 3.30 -26.90
N ILE A 105 -4.42 3.13 -26.02
CA ILE A 105 -4.28 3.84 -24.75
C ILE A 105 -3.28 4.97 -24.90
N GLN A 106 -3.75 6.20 -24.70
CA GLN A 106 -2.90 7.37 -24.60
C GLN A 106 -2.29 7.45 -23.20
N VAL A 107 -0.96 7.56 -23.13
CA VAL A 107 -0.22 7.75 -21.87
C VAL A 107 0.13 9.22 -21.69
N ILE A 108 -0.21 9.77 -20.52
CA ILE A 108 0.18 11.11 -20.10
C ILE A 108 1.03 10.97 -18.84
N GLU A 109 2.22 11.58 -18.86
CA GLU A 109 3.17 11.54 -17.77
C GLU A 109 3.21 12.88 -17.04
N GLY A 110 3.05 12.84 -15.72
CA GLY A 110 3.09 14.03 -14.88
C GLY A 110 3.31 13.71 -13.41
N ALA A 111 2.89 14.62 -12.56
CA ALA A 111 3.01 14.55 -11.12
C ALA A 111 4.43 14.29 -10.60
N LYS A 112 5.40 15.11 -11.05
CA LYS A 112 6.81 15.00 -10.63
C LYS A 112 6.91 15.00 -9.09
N ASN A 113 7.67 14.06 -8.54
CA ASN A 113 7.83 13.85 -7.09
C ASN A 113 6.51 13.61 -6.34
N ASN A 114 5.50 13.02 -7.00
CA ASN A 114 4.19 12.74 -6.41
C ASN A 114 3.44 14.01 -5.97
N LEU A 115 3.69 15.14 -6.63
CA LEU A 115 2.96 16.40 -6.46
C LEU A 115 2.17 16.71 -7.74
N PRO A 116 0.96 17.30 -7.65
CA PRO A 116 0.28 17.81 -8.84
C PRO A 116 1.18 18.74 -9.66
N ASP A 117 0.99 18.73 -10.98
CA ASP A 117 1.67 19.64 -11.91
C ASP A 117 0.81 19.88 -13.16
N PRO A 118 1.18 20.82 -14.04
CA PRO A 118 0.40 21.12 -15.25
C PRO A 118 0.23 19.93 -16.20
N GLU A 119 1.20 19.01 -16.27
CA GLU A 119 1.07 17.81 -17.12
C GLU A 119 0.05 16.82 -16.53
N ALA A 120 0.08 16.61 -15.21
CA ALA A 120 -0.95 15.84 -14.53
C ALA A 120 -2.34 16.47 -14.68
N LEU A 121 -2.45 17.80 -14.68
CA LEU A 121 -3.71 18.49 -14.95
C LEU A 121 -4.21 18.23 -16.38
N LYS A 122 -3.35 18.26 -17.40
CA LYS A 122 -3.74 17.88 -18.78
C LYS A 122 -4.30 16.47 -18.83
N GLY A 123 -3.67 15.51 -18.14
CA GLY A 123 -4.18 14.15 -18.06
C GLY A 123 -5.52 14.04 -17.34
N ALA A 124 -5.71 14.79 -16.25
CA ALA A 124 -6.99 14.85 -15.55
C ALA A 124 -8.11 15.44 -16.44
N VAL A 125 -7.82 16.52 -17.19
CA VAL A 125 -8.78 17.12 -18.13
C VAL A 125 -9.12 16.14 -19.26
N ALA A 126 -8.14 15.44 -19.83
CA ALA A 126 -8.39 14.45 -20.88
C ALA A 126 -9.25 13.27 -20.38
N ILE A 127 -9.04 12.82 -19.14
CA ILE A 127 -9.89 11.81 -18.48
C ILE A 127 -11.31 12.36 -18.27
N GLN A 128 -11.43 13.62 -17.83
CA GLN A 128 -12.71 14.29 -17.63
C GLN A 128 -13.51 14.34 -18.93
N GLU A 129 -12.90 14.86 -20.00
CA GLU A 129 -13.53 14.99 -21.33
C GLU A 129 -13.94 13.63 -21.91
N LEU A 130 -13.13 12.58 -21.71
CA LEU A 130 -13.50 11.24 -22.13
C LEU A 130 -14.73 10.74 -21.38
N ALA A 131 -14.77 10.90 -20.06
CA ALA A 131 -15.88 10.43 -19.23
C ALA A 131 -17.19 11.16 -19.52
N GLU A 132 -17.14 12.49 -19.73
CA GLU A 132 -18.31 13.32 -20.06
C GLU A 132 -18.93 12.98 -21.42
N GLY A 133 -18.13 12.42 -22.35
CA GLY A 133 -18.58 12.07 -23.70
C GLY A 133 -19.28 10.71 -23.81
N LEU A 134 -19.37 9.93 -22.73
CA LEU A 134 -19.90 8.56 -22.74
C LEU A 134 -21.42 8.51 -22.56
N THR A 135 -22.01 7.39 -22.96
CA THR A 135 -23.46 7.15 -22.95
C THR A 135 -23.83 5.88 -22.18
N ALA A 136 -25.13 5.67 -21.94
CA ALA A 136 -25.66 4.49 -21.21
C ALA A 136 -25.41 3.13 -21.89
N ASP A 137 -24.92 3.12 -23.14
CA ASP A 137 -24.55 1.90 -23.86
C ASP A 137 -23.05 1.59 -23.81
N ASP A 138 -22.25 2.51 -23.27
CA ASP A 138 -20.81 2.35 -23.11
C ASP A 138 -20.47 1.69 -21.77
N LEU A 139 -19.27 1.12 -21.69
CA LEU A 139 -18.68 0.62 -20.45
C LEU A 139 -17.37 1.33 -20.17
N LEU A 140 -17.27 1.99 -19.02
CA LEU A 140 -16.04 2.65 -18.57
C LEU A 140 -15.30 1.79 -17.54
N LEU A 141 -14.13 1.30 -17.92
CA LEU A 141 -13.19 0.65 -17.01
C LEU A 141 -12.24 1.70 -16.40
N VAL A 142 -12.20 1.80 -15.07
CA VAL A 142 -11.36 2.75 -14.33
C VAL A 142 -10.25 1.99 -13.60
N LEU A 143 -8.98 2.22 -13.95
CA LEU A 143 -7.83 1.62 -13.29
C LEU A 143 -7.25 2.58 -12.26
N ILE A 144 -7.26 2.18 -10.98
CA ILE A 144 -6.81 3.03 -9.87
C ILE A 144 -5.66 2.36 -9.13
N SER A 145 -4.58 3.11 -8.88
CA SER A 145 -3.53 2.71 -7.95
C SER A 145 -3.05 3.88 -7.10
N GLY A 146 -2.10 3.61 -6.20
CA GLY A 146 -1.37 4.61 -5.43
C GLY A 146 -0.86 5.80 -6.25
N GLY A 147 -0.84 7.00 -5.65
CA GLY A 147 -0.44 8.26 -6.30
C GLY A 147 -1.55 9.01 -7.06
N GLY A 148 -2.76 8.43 -7.17
CA GLY A 148 -3.88 9.03 -7.89
C GLY A 148 -4.28 10.44 -7.44
N SER A 149 -4.05 10.80 -6.17
CA SER A 149 -4.34 12.16 -5.67
C SER A 149 -3.55 13.25 -6.40
N ALA A 150 -2.29 12.97 -6.78
CA ALA A 150 -1.40 13.87 -7.51
C ALA A 150 -1.59 13.78 -9.04
N LEU A 151 -1.99 12.61 -9.54
CA LEU A 151 -2.22 12.32 -10.96
C LEU A 151 -3.65 12.62 -11.44
N LEU A 152 -4.56 12.96 -10.55
CA LEU A 152 -5.91 13.40 -10.93
C LEU A 152 -6.23 14.81 -10.37
N PRO A 153 -5.38 15.83 -10.59
CA PRO A 153 -5.67 17.17 -10.11
C PRO A 153 -6.66 17.84 -11.05
N ALA A 154 -7.92 17.96 -10.63
CA ALA A 154 -8.95 18.65 -11.38
C ALA A 154 -9.61 19.70 -10.48
N PRO A 155 -9.04 20.91 -10.33
CA PRO A 155 -9.65 21.98 -9.55
C PRO A 155 -11.00 22.43 -10.17
N ILE A 156 -11.94 22.88 -9.34
CA ILE A 156 -13.23 23.40 -9.81
C ILE A 156 -13.02 24.82 -10.35
N PRO A 157 -13.35 25.14 -11.63
CA PRO A 157 -13.25 26.50 -12.13
C PRO A 157 -14.08 27.48 -11.28
N PRO A 158 -13.57 28.71 -11.00
CA PRO A 158 -12.36 29.32 -11.55
C PRO A 158 -11.07 29.07 -10.73
N ILE A 159 -11.03 28.06 -9.85
CA ILE A 159 -9.83 27.76 -9.04
C ILE A 159 -8.71 27.26 -9.96
N LEU A 160 -7.53 27.86 -9.83
CA LEU A 160 -6.32 27.42 -10.53
C LEU A 160 -5.61 26.29 -9.77
N LEU A 161 -4.79 25.52 -10.47
CA LEU A 161 -4.00 24.44 -9.87
C LEU A 161 -3.08 24.97 -8.76
N GLU A 162 -2.42 26.09 -9.02
CA GLU A 162 -1.48 26.75 -8.12
C GLU A 162 -2.16 27.22 -6.83
N GLU A 163 -3.41 27.70 -6.94
CA GLU A 163 -4.21 28.13 -5.79
C GLU A 163 -4.55 26.94 -4.89
N LYS A 164 -4.99 25.83 -5.49
CA LYS A 164 -5.32 24.59 -4.79
C LYS A 164 -4.09 23.99 -4.09
N GLU A 165 -2.94 24.00 -4.76
CA GLU A 165 -1.68 23.56 -4.15
C GLU A 165 -1.24 24.45 -3.00
N LYS A 166 -1.29 25.77 -3.18
CA LYS A 166 -0.90 26.74 -2.16
C LYS A 166 -1.72 26.55 -0.89
N LEU A 167 -3.04 26.40 -1.03
CA LEU A 167 -3.94 26.14 0.10
C LEU A 167 -3.59 24.83 0.82
N THR A 168 -3.34 23.76 0.05
CA THR A 168 -2.94 22.45 0.62
C THR A 168 -1.62 22.56 1.38
N LYS A 169 -0.62 23.27 0.83
CA LYS A 169 0.67 23.53 1.48
C LYS A 169 0.52 24.36 2.75
N MET A 170 -0.35 25.37 2.76
CA MET A 170 -0.64 26.20 3.94
C MET A 170 -1.32 25.41 5.06
N LEU A 171 -2.24 24.49 4.73
CA LEU A 171 -2.84 23.60 5.71
C LEU A 171 -1.79 22.64 6.29
N ALA A 172 -0.98 22.01 5.43
CA ALA A 172 0.06 21.09 5.86
C ALA A 172 1.10 21.79 6.76
N SER A 173 1.52 23.01 6.43
CA SER A 173 2.49 23.77 7.25
C SER A 173 1.92 24.23 8.59
N ARG A 174 0.59 24.21 8.78
CA ARG A 174 -0.09 24.46 10.05
C ARG A 174 -0.42 23.17 10.82
N GLY A 175 0.09 22.02 10.37
CA GLY A 175 -0.12 20.73 11.05
C GLY A 175 -1.51 20.13 10.82
N ALA A 176 -2.14 20.41 9.68
CA ALA A 176 -3.37 19.73 9.29
C ALA A 176 -3.14 18.22 9.13
N ALA A 177 -4.05 17.42 9.69
CA ALA A 177 -4.01 15.98 9.53
C ALA A 177 -4.30 15.60 8.06
N ILE A 178 -3.80 14.45 7.63
CA ILE A 178 -3.95 14.01 6.23
C ILE A 178 -5.42 13.87 5.82
N GLN A 179 -6.28 13.46 6.76
CA GLN A 179 -7.73 13.36 6.58
C GLN A 179 -8.33 14.74 6.29
N GLU A 180 -7.92 15.78 7.03
CA GLU A 180 -8.39 17.16 6.83
C GLU A 180 -7.91 17.72 5.47
N LEU A 181 -6.66 17.45 5.10
CA LEU A 181 -6.13 17.78 3.78
C LEU A 181 -6.92 17.07 2.67
N ASN A 182 -7.32 15.82 2.87
CA ASN A 182 -8.12 15.06 1.90
C ASN A 182 -9.52 15.67 1.74
N ILE A 183 -10.17 16.08 2.82
CA ILE A 183 -11.49 16.72 2.79
C ILE A 183 -11.43 17.99 1.93
N VAL A 184 -10.50 18.91 2.24
CA VAL A 184 -10.35 20.16 1.46
C VAL A 184 -10.01 19.87 0.00
N ARG A 185 -9.10 18.92 -0.27
CA ARG A 185 -8.72 18.54 -1.64
C ARG A 185 -9.88 17.97 -2.45
N LYS A 186 -10.76 17.17 -1.83
CA LYS A 186 -11.97 16.59 -2.43
C LYS A 186 -12.97 17.69 -2.75
N THR A 187 -13.30 18.54 -1.77
CA THR A 187 -14.29 19.63 -1.93
C THR A 187 -13.93 20.59 -3.07
N LEU A 188 -12.64 20.86 -3.28
CA LEU A 188 -12.17 21.75 -4.34
C LEU A 188 -11.82 21.01 -5.64
N SER A 189 -12.43 19.84 -5.92
CA SER A 189 -12.13 19.04 -7.11
C SER A 189 -13.36 18.62 -7.90
N LEU A 190 -13.26 18.67 -9.23
CA LEU A 190 -14.26 18.11 -10.14
C LEU A 190 -14.28 16.58 -10.14
N LEU A 191 -13.11 15.92 -10.11
CA LEU A 191 -13.00 14.47 -10.29
C LEU A 191 -12.96 13.66 -8.99
N LYS A 192 -12.59 14.26 -7.85
CA LYS A 192 -12.46 13.56 -6.57
C LYS A 192 -13.83 13.45 -5.87
N GLY A 193 -13.94 12.57 -4.85
CA GLY A 193 -15.17 12.42 -4.06
C GLY A 193 -16.41 12.10 -4.90
N GLY A 194 -16.30 11.10 -5.78
CA GLY A 194 -17.35 10.64 -6.69
C GLY A 194 -17.45 11.43 -7.99
N GLY A 195 -16.58 12.42 -8.19
CA GLY A 195 -16.61 13.34 -9.33
C GLY A 195 -16.51 12.66 -10.69
N LEU A 196 -15.55 11.75 -10.86
CA LEU A 196 -15.42 10.98 -12.09
C LEU A 196 -16.65 10.12 -12.36
N ALA A 197 -17.18 9.46 -11.31
CA ALA A 197 -18.41 8.68 -11.41
C ALA A 197 -19.62 9.54 -11.81
N ARG A 198 -19.75 10.76 -11.27
CA ARG A 198 -20.82 11.70 -11.63
C ARG A 198 -20.74 12.13 -13.09
N LEU A 199 -19.54 12.47 -13.56
CA LEU A 199 -19.35 12.92 -14.94
C LEU A 199 -19.56 11.79 -15.96
N ALA A 200 -19.29 10.54 -15.59
CA ALA A 200 -19.54 9.40 -16.44
C ALA A 200 -21.02 8.98 -16.52
N TYR A 201 -21.90 9.47 -15.62
CA TYR A 201 -23.31 9.10 -15.63
C TYR A 201 -23.97 9.54 -16.96
N PRO A 202 -24.74 8.67 -17.64
CA PRO A 202 -25.33 7.40 -17.18
C PRO A 202 -24.56 6.11 -17.51
N THR A 203 -23.31 6.21 -17.96
CA THR A 203 -22.46 5.07 -18.36
C THR A 203 -22.21 4.10 -17.22
N GLN A 204 -22.17 2.79 -17.47
CA GLN A 204 -21.73 1.82 -16.45
C GLN A 204 -20.23 1.99 -16.17
N VAL A 205 -19.87 2.21 -14.91
CA VAL A 205 -18.49 2.38 -14.44
C VAL A 205 -18.05 1.15 -13.65
N VAL A 206 -16.91 0.59 -13.99
CA VAL A 206 -16.27 -0.51 -13.26
C VAL A 206 -14.84 -0.11 -12.90
N SER A 207 -14.58 0.08 -11.60
CA SER A 207 -13.27 0.47 -11.10
C SER A 207 -12.50 -0.72 -10.58
N LEU A 208 -11.29 -0.91 -11.09
CA LEU A 208 -10.33 -1.92 -10.65
C LEU A 208 -9.23 -1.25 -9.84
N ILE A 209 -9.17 -1.58 -8.56
CA ILE A 209 -8.38 -0.82 -7.57
C ILE A 209 -7.24 -1.69 -7.04
N LEU A 210 -6.02 -1.15 -7.12
CA LEU A 210 -4.84 -1.60 -6.38
C LEU A 210 -4.67 -0.65 -5.18
N SER A 211 -4.93 -1.16 -3.98
CA SER A 211 -4.89 -0.37 -2.75
C SER A 211 -3.51 -0.37 -2.11
N ASP A 212 -2.97 0.83 -1.90
CA ASP A 212 -1.77 1.11 -1.10
C ASP A 212 -2.12 1.82 0.23
N VAL A 213 -3.35 1.66 0.71
CA VAL A 213 -3.86 2.32 1.93
C VAL A 213 -4.35 1.27 2.91
N ILE A 214 -3.93 1.39 4.17
CA ILE A 214 -4.37 0.53 5.27
C ILE A 214 -5.91 0.48 5.34
N GLY A 215 -6.46 -0.73 5.38
CA GLY A 215 -7.90 -1.00 5.49
C GLY A 215 -8.68 -0.89 4.18
N ASP A 216 -8.02 -0.57 3.07
CA ASP A 216 -8.60 -0.42 1.73
C ASP A 216 -9.85 0.51 1.61
N PRO A 217 -9.92 1.68 2.28
CA PRO A 217 -11.09 2.58 2.23
C PRO A 217 -11.25 3.24 0.84
N LEU A 218 -12.32 2.88 0.13
CA LEU A 218 -12.59 3.33 -1.25
C LEU A 218 -12.67 4.85 -1.43
N ASP A 219 -13.17 5.57 -0.44
CA ASP A 219 -13.30 7.03 -0.49
C ASP A 219 -11.96 7.74 -0.27
N ILE A 220 -10.97 7.07 0.33
CA ILE A 220 -9.63 7.62 0.59
C ILE A 220 -8.68 7.27 -0.55
N ILE A 221 -8.75 6.06 -1.10
CA ILE A 221 -7.89 5.63 -2.21
C ILE A 221 -8.05 6.60 -3.39
N ALA A 222 -6.95 7.23 -3.79
CA ALA A 222 -6.91 8.29 -4.81
C ALA A 222 -7.91 9.45 -4.57
N SER A 223 -8.34 9.69 -3.33
CA SER A 223 -9.42 10.62 -2.96
C SER A 223 -10.81 10.23 -3.51
N GLY A 224 -11.06 8.95 -3.76
CA GLY A 224 -12.36 8.37 -4.06
C GLY A 224 -13.06 8.96 -5.30
N PRO A 225 -12.43 9.02 -6.49
CA PRO A 225 -13.05 9.63 -7.67
C PRO A 225 -14.30 8.89 -8.17
N THR A 226 -14.43 7.60 -7.84
CA THR A 226 -15.56 6.73 -8.19
C THR A 226 -16.33 6.26 -6.96
N ALA A 227 -16.06 6.83 -5.78
CA ALA A 227 -16.71 6.49 -4.53
C ALA A 227 -17.46 7.70 -3.97
N ALA A 228 -18.63 7.47 -3.38
CA ALA A 228 -19.39 8.54 -2.74
C ALA A 228 -18.56 9.22 -1.64
N SER A 229 -18.63 10.55 -1.56
CA SER A 229 -18.01 11.31 -0.47
C SER A 229 -18.99 11.41 0.70
N SER A 230 -18.54 11.06 1.90
CA SER A 230 -19.28 11.31 3.15
C SER A 230 -19.17 12.75 3.65
N HIS A 231 -18.25 13.54 3.08
CA HIS A 231 -17.93 14.88 3.54
C HIS A 231 -18.63 15.97 2.73
N SER A 232 -19.05 17.00 3.44
CA SER A 232 -19.74 18.17 2.96
C SER A 232 -18.81 19.38 2.80
N VAL A 233 -19.30 20.42 2.14
CA VAL A 233 -18.63 21.73 2.08
C VAL A 233 -18.48 22.36 3.47
N GLN A 234 -19.39 22.04 4.39
CA GLN A 234 -19.34 22.54 5.76
C GLN A 234 -18.11 22.00 6.51
N ASP A 235 -17.74 20.74 6.28
CA ASP A 235 -16.53 20.14 6.88
C ASP A 235 -15.27 20.87 6.40
N CYS A 236 -15.22 21.21 5.11
CA CYS A 236 -14.14 22.02 4.54
C CYS A 236 -14.07 23.41 5.20
N LEU A 237 -15.20 24.10 5.36
CA LEU A 237 -15.25 25.41 6.04
C LEU A 237 -14.81 25.33 7.50
N GLN A 238 -15.20 24.28 8.23
CA GLN A 238 -14.76 24.04 9.61
C GLN A 238 -13.25 23.83 9.70
N ILE A 239 -12.66 23.07 8.78
CA ILE A 239 -11.21 22.87 8.71
C ILE A 239 -10.50 24.20 8.41
N LEU A 240 -10.98 24.95 7.42
CA LEU A 240 -10.40 26.25 7.07
C LEU A 240 -10.52 27.25 8.24
N ALA A 241 -11.59 27.20 9.03
CA ALA A 241 -11.75 27.97 10.25
C ALA A 241 -10.79 27.53 11.35
N LYS A 242 -10.68 26.21 11.61
CA LYS A 242 -9.77 25.62 12.60
C LYS A 242 -8.33 26.08 12.38
N TYR A 243 -7.92 26.20 11.12
CA TYR A 243 -6.58 26.64 10.76
C TYR A 243 -6.47 28.14 10.51
N ASN A 244 -7.48 28.99 10.78
CA ASN A 244 -7.45 30.45 10.56
C ASN A 244 -7.10 30.85 9.11
N LEU A 245 -7.72 30.19 8.12
CA LEU A 245 -7.47 30.42 6.69
C LEU A 245 -8.61 31.15 5.97
N LEU A 246 -9.80 31.24 6.56
CA LEU A 246 -11.00 31.81 5.92
C LEU A 246 -10.77 33.24 5.38
N HIS A 247 -10.01 34.07 6.08
CA HIS A 247 -9.73 35.46 5.66
C HIS A 247 -8.59 35.59 4.64
N SER A 248 -7.92 34.48 4.30
CA SER A 248 -6.76 34.44 3.40
C SER A 248 -7.02 33.63 2.14
N LEU A 249 -8.27 33.27 1.88
CA LEU A 249 -8.65 32.46 0.73
C LEU A 249 -8.56 33.28 -0.57
N PRO A 250 -8.09 32.68 -1.67
CA PRO A 250 -8.24 33.29 -2.99
C PRO A 250 -9.73 33.45 -3.35
N LYS A 251 -10.04 34.48 -4.15
CA LYS A 251 -11.43 34.80 -4.50
C LYS A 251 -12.13 33.65 -5.25
N SER A 252 -11.38 32.93 -6.07
CA SER A 252 -11.85 31.73 -6.78
C SER A 252 -12.36 30.65 -5.82
N VAL A 253 -11.63 30.39 -4.73
CA VAL A 253 -11.97 29.41 -3.70
C VAL A 253 -13.21 29.86 -2.92
N GLU A 254 -13.29 31.15 -2.55
CA GLU A 254 -14.49 31.70 -1.92
C GLU A 254 -15.73 31.51 -2.80
N THR A 255 -15.62 31.80 -4.10
CA THR A 255 -16.71 31.64 -5.07
C THR A 255 -17.21 30.20 -5.14
N VAL A 256 -16.31 29.22 -5.21
CA VAL A 256 -16.68 27.79 -5.24
C VAL A 256 -17.33 27.34 -3.92
N LEU A 257 -16.78 27.75 -2.77
CA LEU A 257 -17.32 27.36 -1.46
C LEU A 257 -18.70 27.99 -1.18
N SER A 258 -18.95 29.21 -1.66
CA SER A 258 -20.22 29.93 -1.47
C SER A 258 -21.32 29.53 -2.46
N SER A 259 -20.97 29.02 -3.64
CA SER A 259 -21.92 28.56 -4.65
C SER A 259 -22.41 27.13 -4.43
N SER A 260 -21.74 26.38 -3.56
CA SER A 260 -22.12 25.00 -3.27
C SER A 260 -23.37 24.95 -2.38
N PRO A 261 -24.35 24.07 -2.67
CA PRO A 261 -25.59 24.00 -1.89
C PRO A 261 -25.32 23.64 -0.42
N THR A 262 -25.96 24.37 0.49
CA THR A 262 -25.83 24.21 1.96
C THR A 262 -26.61 23.03 2.53
N LYS A 263 -27.52 22.43 1.75
CA LYS A 263 -28.27 21.23 2.12
C LYS A 263 -27.68 20.02 1.41
N PRO A 264 -27.62 18.84 2.06
CA PRO A 264 -27.34 17.61 1.35
C PRO A 264 -28.38 17.46 0.23
N THR A 265 -27.90 17.39 -1.01
CA THR A 265 -28.67 16.88 -2.13
C THR A 265 -29.20 15.49 -1.75
N ALA A 266 -30.32 15.06 -2.35
CA ALA A 266 -30.78 13.69 -2.20
C ALA A 266 -29.59 12.71 -2.41
N PRO A 267 -29.55 11.55 -1.72
CA PRO A 267 -28.43 10.62 -1.85
C PRO A 267 -28.17 10.39 -3.34
N GLU A 268 -26.97 10.78 -3.79
CA GLU A 268 -26.59 10.64 -5.18
C GLU A 268 -26.65 9.16 -5.57
N ASP A 269 -27.23 8.87 -6.73
CA ASP A 269 -27.34 7.52 -7.25
C ASP A 269 -25.99 7.09 -7.84
N TYR A 270 -25.32 6.12 -7.19
CA TYR A 270 -24.09 5.48 -7.64
C TYR A 270 -24.34 4.04 -8.12
N SER A 271 -25.59 3.67 -8.44
CA SER A 271 -25.94 2.31 -8.89
C SER A 271 -25.25 1.92 -10.21
N HIS A 272 -24.85 2.88 -11.03
CA HIS A 272 -24.05 2.68 -12.24
C HIS A 272 -22.57 2.42 -11.96
N VAL A 273 -22.11 2.42 -10.70
CA VAL A 273 -20.69 2.27 -10.34
C VAL A 273 -20.45 1.00 -9.55
N CYS A 274 -19.48 0.21 -10.00
CA CYS A 274 -18.94 -0.92 -9.25
C CYS A 274 -17.46 -0.70 -8.95
N ASN A 275 -17.10 -0.64 -7.66
CA ASN A 275 -15.70 -0.51 -7.23
C ASN A 275 -15.19 -1.84 -6.68
N ILE A 276 -14.11 -2.36 -7.25
CA ILE A 276 -13.56 -3.67 -6.92
C ILE A 276 -12.07 -3.55 -6.63
N ILE A 277 -11.68 -3.85 -5.38
CA ILE A 277 -10.28 -4.01 -5.00
C ILE A 277 -9.78 -5.34 -5.57
N ILE A 278 -8.82 -5.28 -6.47
CA ILE A 278 -8.24 -6.46 -7.15
C ILE A 278 -6.84 -6.79 -6.65
N GLY A 279 -6.17 -5.84 -6.00
CA GLY A 279 -4.92 -6.02 -5.26
C GLY A 279 -4.91 -5.20 -3.98
N SER A 280 -4.47 -5.82 -2.89
CA SER A 280 -4.25 -5.17 -1.59
C SER A 280 -3.30 -6.01 -0.75
N ASN A 281 -2.86 -5.46 0.38
CA ASN A 281 -1.95 -6.15 1.30
C ASN A 281 -2.58 -7.46 1.82
N THR A 282 -3.88 -7.44 2.12
CA THR A 282 -4.65 -8.63 2.53
C THR A 282 -4.58 -9.76 1.49
N LEU A 283 -4.68 -9.44 0.20
CA LEU A 283 -4.58 -10.44 -0.87
C LEU A 283 -3.16 -10.98 -1.02
N ALA A 284 -2.15 -10.14 -0.85
CA ALA A 284 -0.74 -10.54 -0.85
C ALA A 284 -0.43 -11.49 0.33
N LEU A 285 -0.88 -11.15 1.54
CA LEU A 285 -0.69 -11.97 2.73
C LEU A 285 -1.43 -13.31 2.66
N ALA A 286 -2.63 -13.34 2.06
CA ALA A 286 -3.37 -14.58 1.85
C ALA A 286 -2.60 -15.56 0.95
N GLU A 287 -1.93 -15.06 -0.09
CA GLU A 287 -1.06 -15.88 -0.95
C GLU A 287 0.17 -16.38 -0.18
N ALA A 288 0.90 -15.50 0.51
CA ALA A 288 2.03 -15.93 1.35
C ALA A 288 1.61 -16.98 2.38
N LYS A 289 0.41 -16.85 2.97
CA LYS A 289 -0.12 -17.84 3.90
C LYS A 289 -0.30 -19.20 3.25
N CYS A 290 -0.96 -19.24 2.09
CA CYS A 290 -1.15 -20.47 1.32
C CYS A 290 0.19 -21.14 0.98
N GLN A 291 1.17 -20.36 0.55
CA GLN A 291 2.51 -20.84 0.23
C GLN A 291 3.29 -21.32 1.48
N ALA A 292 3.14 -20.66 2.62
CA ALA A 292 3.77 -21.11 3.86
C ALA A 292 3.16 -22.44 4.36
N GLU A 293 1.83 -22.57 4.28
CA GLU A 293 1.14 -23.81 4.63
C GLU A 293 1.53 -24.98 3.71
N SER A 294 1.74 -24.71 2.41
CA SER A 294 2.21 -25.72 1.45
C SER A 294 3.65 -26.19 1.74
N LEU A 295 4.48 -25.33 2.32
CA LEU A 295 5.81 -25.66 2.84
C LEU A 295 5.79 -26.34 4.22
N GLY A 296 4.61 -26.58 4.80
CA GLY A 296 4.44 -27.30 6.06
C GLY A 296 4.50 -26.43 7.32
N TYR A 297 4.45 -25.11 7.19
CA TYR A 297 4.40 -24.20 8.33
C TYR A 297 3.03 -24.19 8.99
N ALA A 298 3.04 -24.03 10.31
CA ALA A 298 1.89 -23.55 11.07
C ALA A 298 1.83 -22.02 10.91
N THR A 299 0.90 -21.52 10.09
CA THR A 299 0.91 -20.13 9.62
C THR A 299 -0.24 -19.29 10.16
N LEU A 300 0.08 -18.10 10.67
CA LEU A 300 -0.90 -17.09 11.08
C LEU A 300 -0.60 -15.74 10.42
N ILE A 301 -1.65 -14.97 10.15
CA ILE A 301 -1.53 -13.56 9.78
C ILE A 301 -1.82 -12.74 11.04
N LEU A 302 -0.87 -11.91 11.47
CA LEU A 302 -1.02 -11.00 12.60
C LEU A 302 -1.98 -9.86 12.26
N SER A 303 -1.70 -9.14 11.18
CA SER A 303 -2.53 -8.05 10.66
C SER A 303 -2.07 -7.64 9.27
N ALA A 304 -2.98 -7.10 8.45
CA ALA A 304 -2.68 -6.40 7.19
C ALA A 304 -2.61 -4.86 7.38
N ALA A 305 -2.64 -4.40 8.63
CA ALA A 305 -2.76 -3.01 9.02
C ALA A 305 -1.66 -2.58 10.03
N ILE A 306 -0.52 -3.28 10.07
CA ILE A 306 0.60 -2.88 10.93
C ILE A 306 0.98 -1.43 10.63
N CYS A 307 0.97 -0.60 11.67
CA CYS A 307 1.30 0.81 11.58
C CYS A 307 2.00 1.26 12.87
N GLY A 308 2.51 2.50 12.84
CA GLY A 308 3.22 3.10 13.97
C GLY A 308 4.73 3.18 13.75
N GLU A 309 5.41 3.69 14.77
CA GLU A 309 6.86 3.92 14.74
C GLU A 309 7.62 2.59 14.79
N VAL A 310 8.64 2.44 13.94
CA VAL A 310 9.40 1.19 13.72
C VAL A 310 10.00 0.60 15.00
N GLY A 311 10.43 1.40 15.98
CA GLY A 311 10.93 0.94 17.27
C GLY A 311 9.87 0.23 18.13
N CYS A 312 8.66 0.77 18.18
CA CYS A 312 7.54 0.14 18.88
C CYS A 312 7.13 -1.17 18.20
N VAL A 313 7.03 -1.17 16.87
CA VAL A 313 6.71 -2.36 16.07
C VAL A 313 7.79 -3.43 16.17
N ALA A 314 9.08 -3.06 16.19
CA ALA A 314 10.18 -4.00 16.41
C ALA A 314 10.06 -4.70 17.78
N THR A 315 9.66 -3.96 18.81
CA THR A 315 9.46 -4.52 20.15
C THR A 315 8.32 -5.54 20.16
N LEU A 316 7.20 -5.25 19.48
CA LEU A 316 6.10 -6.19 19.28
C LEU A 316 6.61 -7.50 18.64
N TYR A 317 7.34 -7.42 17.54
CA TYR A 317 7.88 -8.62 16.86
C TYR A 317 8.88 -9.39 17.72
N CYS A 318 9.76 -8.72 18.47
CA CYS A 318 10.68 -9.38 19.40
C CYS A 318 9.91 -10.19 20.46
N GLN A 319 8.85 -9.63 21.04
CA GLN A 319 8.04 -10.35 22.03
C GLN A 319 7.27 -11.52 21.41
N LEU A 320 6.76 -11.37 20.18
CA LEU A 320 6.11 -12.46 19.44
C LEU A 320 7.07 -13.63 19.19
N ILE A 321 8.28 -13.34 18.70
CA ILE A 321 9.32 -14.35 18.45
C ILE A 321 9.66 -15.09 19.75
N ARG A 322 9.85 -14.36 20.85
CA ARG A 322 10.12 -14.95 22.17
C ARG A 322 8.97 -15.86 22.62
N LEU A 323 7.73 -15.43 22.46
CA LEU A 323 6.56 -16.24 22.84
C LEU A 323 6.50 -17.56 22.05
N VAL A 324 6.81 -17.52 20.76
CA VAL A 324 6.88 -18.74 19.93
C VAL A 324 7.99 -19.67 20.39
N CYS A 325 9.19 -19.15 20.67
CA CYS A 325 10.31 -19.94 21.18
C CYS A 325 9.99 -20.60 22.54
N LEU A 326 9.30 -19.87 23.44
CA LEU A 326 8.77 -20.43 24.68
C LEU A 326 7.77 -21.56 24.41
N GLY A 327 6.91 -21.39 23.40
CA GLY A 327 5.96 -22.41 22.95
C GLY A 327 6.64 -23.71 22.52
N PHE A 328 7.71 -23.64 21.72
CA PHE A 328 8.50 -24.80 21.30
C PHE A 328 9.10 -25.56 22.50
N ALA A 329 9.49 -24.83 23.55
CA ALA A 329 10.04 -25.42 24.77
C ALA A 329 8.98 -25.96 25.74
N GLY A 330 7.68 -25.82 25.44
CA GLY A 330 6.59 -26.17 26.36
C GLY A 330 6.46 -25.21 27.54
N LEU A 331 7.04 -24.01 27.45
CA LEU A 331 7.06 -22.97 28.49
C LEU A 331 6.20 -21.74 28.13
N GLY A 332 5.35 -21.86 27.11
CA GLY A 332 4.42 -20.81 26.69
C GLY A 332 3.25 -20.58 27.67
N GLU A 333 3.02 -21.55 28.57
CA GLU A 333 2.09 -21.45 29.71
C GLU A 333 2.90 -21.35 31.00
N GLY A 334 2.53 -20.40 31.86
CA GLY A 334 3.22 -20.11 33.12
C GLY A 334 3.82 -18.71 33.19
N PRO A 335 4.48 -18.35 34.31
CA PRO A 335 4.78 -16.96 34.65
C PRO A 335 5.58 -16.19 33.60
N LEU A 336 6.50 -16.87 32.90
CA LEU A 336 7.33 -16.26 31.87
C LEU A 336 6.54 -15.99 30.59
N GLY A 337 5.74 -16.96 30.12
CA GLY A 337 4.84 -16.81 28.98
C GLY A 337 3.76 -15.75 29.25
N ASP A 338 3.17 -15.76 30.44
CA ASP A 338 2.13 -14.80 30.83
C ASP A 338 2.67 -13.37 30.89
N LYS A 339 3.90 -13.17 31.40
CA LYS A 339 4.57 -11.86 31.37
C LYS A 339 4.76 -11.35 29.94
N VAL A 340 5.18 -12.23 29.01
CA VAL A 340 5.33 -11.84 27.60
C VAL A 340 3.98 -11.49 26.97
N LYS A 341 2.92 -12.25 27.25
CA LYS A 341 1.55 -11.96 26.76
C LYS A 341 1.03 -10.62 27.28
N VAL A 342 1.24 -10.30 28.56
CA VAL A 342 0.85 -9.01 29.14
C VAL A 342 1.57 -7.85 28.43
N ASN A 343 2.88 -7.97 28.22
CA ASN A 343 3.64 -6.96 27.49
C ASN A 343 3.14 -6.79 26.05
N LEU A 344 2.81 -7.89 25.36
CA LEU A 344 2.24 -7.85 24.00
C LEU A 344 0.92 -7.09 23.97
N LEU A 345 0.01 -7.37 24.92
CA LEU A 345 -1.29 -6.70 25.00
C LEU A 345 -1.14 -5.19 25.26
N GLN A 346 -0.19 -4.80 26.11
CA GLN A 346 0.12 -3.39 26.35
C GLN A 346 0.65 -2.70 25.09
N LEU A 347 1.63 -3.31 24.40
CA LEU A 347 2.20 -2.75 23.17
C LEU A 347 1.16 -2.63 22.06
N ALA A 348 0.26 -3.61 21.92
CA ALA A 348 -0.80 -3.55 20.93
C ALA A 348 -1.79 -2.40 21.21
N ALA A 349 -2.07 -2.10 22.49
CA ALA A 349 -2.89 -0.95 22.88
C ALA A 349 -2.19 0.38 22.57
N GLU A 350 -0.87 0.47 22.74
CA GLU A 350 -0.09 1.67 22.41
C GLU A 350 0.04 1.92 20.90
N LEU A 351 0.10 0.86 20.09
CA LEU A 351 0.22 0.95 18.63
C LEU A 351 -1.10 1.24 17.91
N GLU A 352 -2.24 1.05 18.57
CA GLU A 352 -3.60 1.27 18.03
C GLU A 352 -3.82 0.65 16.64
N ILE A 353 -3.26 -0.55 16.39
CA ILE A 353 -3.31 -1.22 15.09
C ILE A 353 -4.77 -1.49 14.68
N PRO A 354 -5.26 -0.93 13.56
CA PRO A 354 -6.65 -1.09 13.16
C PRO A 354 -7.05 -2.56 12.98
N GLY A 355 -8.13 -2.95 13.64
CA GLY A 355 -8.72 -4.29 13.50
C GLY A 355 -7.90 -5.44 14.13
N LEU A 356 -6.78 -5.16 14.80
CA LEU A 356 -6.00 -6.20 15.46
C LEU A 356 -6.69 -6.66 16.75
N ASN A 357 -7.17 -7.91 16.77
CA ASN A 357 -7.52 -8.60 17.99
C ASN A 357 -6.35 -9.49 18.45
N LEU A 358 -5.47 -8.91 19.28
CA LEU A 358 -4.29 -9.62 19.74
C LEU A 358 -4.64 -10.82 20.64
N ALA A 359 -5.72 -10.75 21.42
CA ALA A 359 -6.12 -11.86 22.28
C ALA A 359 -6.51 -13.11 21.46
N GLU A 360 -7.29 -12.92 20.40
CA GLU A 360 -7.63 -13.99 19.45
C GLU A 360 -6.38 -14.53 18.73
N PHE A 361 -5.48 -13.64 18.31
CA PHE A 361 -4.22 -14.04 17.69
C PHE A 361 -3.37 -14.90 18.63
N LEU A 362 -3.23 -14.50 19.90
CA LEU A 362 -2.46 -15.24 20.90
C LEU A 362 -3.10 -16.59 21.24
N GLN A 363 -4.42 -16.67 21.22
CA GLN A 363 -5.13 -17.94 21.37
C GLN A 363 -4.84 -18.86 20.18
N ALA A 364 -4.98 -18.37 18.94
CA ALA A 364 -4.65 -19.14 17.74
C ALA A 364 -3.20 -19.63 17.76
N LEU A 365 -2.26 -18.78 18.21
CA LEU A 365 -0.85 -19.14 18.35
C LEU A 365 -0.61 -20.27 19.36
N GLN A 366 -1.36 -20.29 20.47
CA GLN A 366 -1.29 -21.38 21.46
C GLN A 366 -1.85 -22.69 20.88
N GLU A 367 -2.94 -22.62 20.13
CA GLU A 367 -3.58 -23.78 19.50
C GLU A 367 -2.68 -24.46 18.46
N LEU A 368 -1.74 -23.72 17.84
CA LEU A 368 -0.78 -24.27 16.89
C LEU A 368 0.13 -25.35 17.49
N ARG A 369 0.27 -25.43 18.84
CA ARG A 369 1.08 -26.42 19.59
C ARG A 369 2.36 -26.81 18.83
N PRO A 370 3.39 -25.96 18.81
CA PRO A 370 4.40 -25.91 17.75
C PRO A 370 5.27 -27.17 17.73
N LYS A 371 4.78 -28.22 17.05
CA LYS A 371 5.55 -29.39 16.61
C LYS A 371 6.02 -29.24 15.16
N ARG A 372 5.57 -28.18 14.49
CA ARG A 372 5.89 -27.78 13.12
C ARG A 372 6.57 -26.43 13.16
N PRO A 373 7.37 -26.07 12.13
CA PRO A 373 7.89 -24.72 12.00
C PRO A 373 6.72 -23.72 11.93
N VAL A 374 6.89 -22.55 12.55
CA VAL A 374 5.85 -21.51 12.65
C VAL A 374 6.17 -20.38 11.67
N CYS A 375 5.14 -19.87 10.99
CA CYS A 375 5.23 -18.68 10.16
C CYS A 375 4.22 -17.64 10.65
N ILE A 376 4.68 -16.44 11.01
CA ILE A 376 3.80 -15.30 11.29
C ILE A 376 4.00 -14.28 10.18
N LEU A 377 2.92 -13.97 9.48
CA LEU A 377 2.89 -12.98 8.42
C LEU A 377 2.21 -11.71 8.91
N ALA A 378 2.68 -10.56 8.46
CA ALA A 378 2.04 -9.29 8.72
C ALA A 378 2.29 -8.33 7.55
N GLY A 379 1.50 -7.28 7.47
CA GLY A 379 1.70 -6.22 6.50
C GLY A 379 0.99 -4.95 6.92
N GLY A 380 1.27 -3.87 6.19
CA GLY A 380 0.87 -2.52 6.55
C GLY A 380 1.98 -1.53 6.19
N GLU A 381 2.04 -0.40 6.87
CA GLU A 381 3.03 0.65 6.59
C GLU A 381 3.50 1.31 7.89
N THR A 382 4.75 1.05 8.26
CA THR A 382 5.36 1.65 9.45
C THR A 382 5.97 3.02 9.16
N THR A 383 6.29 3.80 10.20
CA THR A 383 6.98 5.08 10.06
C THR A 383 8.30 5.09 10.81
N VAL A 384 9.26 5.85 10.28
CA VAL A 384 10.56 6.07 10.92
C VAL A 384 10.68 7.54 11.30
N GLN A 385 11.16 7.80 12.52
CA GLN A 385 11.52 9.15 12.95
C GLN A 385 12.95 9.44 12.50
N LEU A 386 13.10 10.43 11.61
CA LEU A 386 14.40 10.87 11.12
C LEU A 386 15.07 11.76 12.17
N GLN A 387 16.21 11.30 12.67
CA GLN A 387 17.08 12.00 13.63
C GLN A 387 18.50 12.20 13.08
N GLY A 388 18.97 11.29 12.21
CA GLY A 388 20.26 11.35 11.56
C GLY A 388 20.22 11.76 10.09
N THR A 389 21.38 11.68 9.44
CA THR A 389 21.57 11.98 8.01
C THR A 389 21.90 10.74 7.19
N GLY A 390 21.78 9.56 7.80
CA GLY A 390 22.02 8.27 7.18
C GLY A 390 21.07 7.96 6.03
N LYS A 391 21.37 6.85 5.35
CA LYS A 391 20.57 6.31 4.28
C LYS A 391 19.91 5.01 4.75
N GLY A 392 18.61 4.88 4.54
CA GLY A 392 17.84 3.72 4.98
C GLY A 392 16.36 3.87 4.69
N GLY A 393 15.60 2.85 5.09
CA GLY A 393 14.15 2.88 5.05
C GLY A 393 13.55 2.16 6.25
N ARG A 394 12.23 2.23 6.36
CA ARG A 394 11.47 1.69 7.49
C ARG A 394 11.59 0.17 7.60
N ASN A 395 11.63 -0.56 6.49
CA ASN A 395 11.73 -2.01 6.49
C ASN A 395 13.13 -2.48 6.92
N GLN A 396 14.18 -1.82 6.42
CA GLN A 396 15.56 -2.06 6.83
C GLN A 396 15.76 -1.72 8.30
N GLU A 397 15.29 -0.55 8.73
CA GLU A 397 15.41 -0.14 10.13
C GLU A 397 14.64 -1.08 11.07
N LEU A 398 13.44 -1.51 10.67
CA LEU A 398 12.65 -2.50 11.40
C LEU A 398 13.40 -3.83 11.56
N ALA A 399 13.97 -4.38 10.48
CA ALA A 399 14.76 -5.61 10.54
C ALA A 399 15.96 -5.48 11.48
N LEU A 400 16.69 -4.38 11.39
CA LEU A 400 17.86 -4.12 12.23
C LEU A 400 17.48 -3.93 13.72
N ARG A 401 16.37 -3.26 14.00
CA ARG A 401 15.84 -3.10 15.37
C ARG A 401 15.35 -4.42 15.96
N VAL A 402 14.72 -5.28 15.16
CA VAL A 402 14.34 -6.63 15.59
C VAL A 402 15.59 -7.45 15.93
N ALA A 403 16.62 -7.41 15.10
CA ALA A 403 17.89 -8.10 15.38
C ALA A 403 18.52 -7.64 16.71
N LEU A 404 18.59 -6.33 16.93
CA LEU A 404 19.11 -5.75 18.18
C LEU A 404 18.25 -6.14 19.40
N GLY A 405 16.93 -6.13 19.26
CA GLY A 405 16.01 -6.54 20.32
C GLY A 405 16.17 -8.02 20.69
N LEU A 406 16.33 -8.89 19.70
CA LEU A 406 16.58 -10.32 19.90
C LEU A 406 17.95 -10.58 20.55
N HIS A 407 19.01 -9.90 20.10
CA HIS A 407 20.34 -10.01 20.69
C HIS A 407 20.32 -9.62 22.18
N ARG A 408 19.69 -8.49 22.54
CA ARG A 408 19.53 -8.06 23.94
C ARG A 408 18.70 -9.06 24.76
N ALA A 409 17.65 -9.63 24.17
CA ALA A 409 16.85 -10.65 24.83
C ALA A 409 17.64 -11.94 25.05
N HIS A 410 18.45 -12.36 24.08
CA HIS A 410 19.30 -13.55 24.17
C HIS A 410 20.39 -13.40 25.23
N ALA A 411 21.03 -12.23 25.32
CA ALA A 411 22.04 -11.93 26.35
C ALA A 411 21.51 -12.05 27.79
N THR A 412 20.19 -11.90 27.98
CA THR A 412 19.52 -12.03 29.29
C THR A 412 18.70 -13.31 29.44
N ASP A 413 18.70 -14.18 28.42
CA ASP A 413 17.96 -15.44 28.40
C ASP A 413 18.76 -16.55 29.11
N ILE A 414 18.61 -16.63 30.43
CA ILE A 414 19.21 -17.67 31.27
C ILE A 414 18.81 -19.08 30.81
N SER A 415 17.64 -19.23 30.15
CA SER A 415 17.15 -20.53 29.67
C SER A 415 17.73 -20.95 28.32
N GLY A 416 18.40 -20.03 27.60
CA GLY A 416 19.01 -20.28 26.29
C GLY A 416 18.00 -20.78 25.24
N LEU A 417 16.74 -20.38 25.36
CA LEU A 417 15.64 -20.90 24.53
C LEU A 417 15.66 -20.28 23.13
N LEU A 418 16.03 -19.00 23.03
CA LEU A 418 16.21 -18.35 21.74
C LEU A 418 17.29 -19.05 20.91
N GLY A 419 18.42 -19.43 21.53
CA GLY A 419 19.51 -20.13 20.86
C GLY A 419 19.20 -21.58 20.44
N ARG A 420 18.03 -22.12 20.81
CA ARG A 420 17.55 -23.44 20.34
C ARG A 420 16.68 -23.35 19.10
N CYS A 421 16.29 -22.15 18.68
CA CYS A 421 15.44 -21.94 17.53
C CYS A 421 16.23 -21.28 16.41
N GLU A 422 16.05 -21.76 15.18
CA GLU A 422 16.45 -21.01 14.00
C GLU A 422 15.36 -19.98 13.69
N ILE A 423 15.75 -18.71 13.61
CA ILE A 423 14.83 -17.58 13.47
C ILE A 423 15.25 -16.75 12.26
N VAL A 424 14.29 -16.47 11.36
CA VAL A 424 14.45 -15.49 10.30
C VAL A 424 13.30 -14.50 10.36
N PHE A 425 13.63 -13.21 10.33
CA PHE A 425 12.70 -12.13 10.11
C PHE A 425 13.01 -11.45 8.78
N LEU A 426 11.98 -11.17 8.00
CA LEU A 426 12.04 -10.36 6.78
C LEU A 426 11.05 -9.22 6.90
N SER A 427 11.44 -8.04 6.43
CA SER A 427 10.54 -6.92 6.14
C SER A 427 10.88 -6.35 4.77
N GLY A 428 9.87 -6.10 3.94
CA GLY A 428 10.08 -5.51 2.62
C GLY A 428 8.89 -4.71 2.08
N GLY A 429 9.18 -3.63 1.37
CA GLY A 429 8.25 -2.86 0.58
C GLY A 429 7.89 -3.61 -0.71
N THR A 430 6.60 -3.74 -0.99
CA THR A 430 6.11 -4.49 -2.15
C THR A 430 6.35 -3.79 -3.49
N ASP A 431 6.73 -2.51 -3.48
CA ASP A 431 7.18 -1.75 -4.65
C ASP A 431 8.63 -2.03 -5.05
N GLY A 432 9.36 -2.74 -4.19
CA GLY A 432 10.75 -3.09 -4.40
C GLY A 432 11.74 -2.04 -3.93
N GLN A 433 11.28 -1.02 -3.19
CA GLN A 433 12.11 0.02 -2.60
C GLN A 433 11.76 0.26 -1.13
N ASP A 434 12.74 0.67 -0.35
CA ASP A 434 12.58 1.05 1.05
C ASP A 434 13.42 2.29 1.34
N GLY A 435 12.74 3.40 1.58
CA GLY A 435 13.38 4.72 1.61
C GLY A 435 14.02 5.09 0.26
N PRO A 436 15.02 6.00 0.24
CA PRO A 436 15.74 6.38 -0.98
C PRO A 436 16.82 5.35 -1.34
N THR A 437 16.48 4.06 -1.42
CA THR A 437 17.43 2.96 -1.61
C THR A 437 17.01 2.00 -2.72
N GLU A 438 17.94 1.19 -3.23
CA GLU A 438 17.66 0.16 -4.24
C GLU A 438 17.15 -1.16 -3.62
N ALA A 439 17.18 -1.27 -2.29
CA ALA A 439 16.68 -2.43 -1.58
C ALA A 439 15.20 -2.22 -1.24
N ALA A 440 14.43 -3.30 -1.31
CA ALA A 440 13.06 -3.35 -0.84
C ALA A 440 12.97 -3.46 0.69
N GLY A 441 14.06 -3.81 1.36
CA GLY A 441 14.06 -4.11 2.79
C GLY A 441 15.27 -4.93 3.20
N ALA A 442 15.14 -5.72 4.27
CA ALA A 442 16.22 -6.57 4.76
C ALA A 442 15.72 -7.82 5.49
N PHE A 443 16.63 -8.76 5.66
CA PHE A 443 16.52 -9.94 6.52
C PHE A 443 17.27 -9.70 7.83
N CYS A 444 16.85 -10.36 8.90
CA CYS A 444 17.69 -10.56 10.07
C CYS A 444 17.50 -11.94 10.71
N SER A 445 18.53 -12.37 11.44
CA SER A 445 18.54 -13.57 12.27
C SER A 445 18.98 -13.23 13.69
N LEU A 446 19.01 -14.24 14.57
CA LEU A 446 19.43 -14.08 15.97
C LEU A 446 20.92 -13.68 16.07
N GLU A 447 21.75 -14.22 15.18
CA GLU A 447 23.22 -14.10 15.18
C GLU A 447 23.71 -12.78 14.58
N LEU A 448 22.85 -12.06 13.85
CA LEU A 448 23.23 -10.89 13.04
C LEU A 448 24.07 -9.89 13.82
N VAL A 449 23.67 -9.55 15.06
CA VAL A 449 24.38 -8.52 15.85
C VAL A 449 25.75 -9.00 16.28
N ASP A 450 25.88 -10.27 16.66
CA ASP A 450 27.16 -10.85 17.07
C ASP A 450 28.13 -10.92 15.87
N GLU A 451 27.62 -11.29 14.70
CA GLU A 451 28.39 -11.30 13.45
C GLU A 451 28.78 -9.88 13.01
N ALA A 452 27.88 -8.90 13.13
CA ALA A 452 28.20 -7.51 12.78
C ALA A 452 29.29 -6.94 13.69
N LEU A 453 29.27 -7.26 14.99
CA LEU A 453 30.32 -6.86 15.93
C LEU A 453 31.68 -7.47 15.56
N GLN A 454 31.71 -8.72 15.07
CA GLN A 454 32.94 -9.35 14.57
C GLN A 454 33.49 -8.65 13.31
N GLU A 455 32.61 -8.06 12.48
CA GLU A 455 32.98 -7.22 11.34
C GLU A 455 33.26 -5.75 11.71
N GLY A 456 33.18 -5.39 13.00
CA GLY A 456 33.43 -4.03 13.50
C GLY A 456 32.28 -3.05 13.27
N LEU A 457 31.07 -3.54 12.98
CA LEU A 457 29.87 -2.73 12.74
C LEU A 457 29.09 -2.52 14.04
N ASN A 458 28.89 -1.26 14.43
CA ASN A 458 28.09 -0.90 15.60
C ASN A 458 26.62 -0.65 15.21
N VAL A 459 25.77 -1.66 15.42
CA VAL A 459 24.34 -1.62 15.10
C VAL A 459 23.62 -0.40 15.70
N GLU A 460 23.89 -0.07 16.96
CA GLU A 460 23.23 1.06 17.64
C GLU A 460 23.61 2.40 17.03
N ALA A 461 24.88 2.56 16.62
CA ALA A 461 25.35 3.77 15.95
C ALA A 461 24.64 3.98 14.60
N PHE A 462 24.53 2.93 13.77
CA PHE A 462 23.79 3.01 12.50
C PHE A 462 22.31 3.33 12.70
N LEU A 463 21.65 2.70 13.68
CA LEU A 463 20.25 2.99 14.01
C LEU A 463 20.06 4.44 14.49
N SER A 464 20.94 4.95 15.35
CA SER A 464 20.88 6.32 15.84
C SER A 464 21.06 7.38 14.74
N ASN A 465 21.70 7.01 13.64
CA ASN A 465 21.91 7.87 12.48
C ASN A 465 20.91 7.62 11.33
N ASN A 466 19.90 6.75 11.52
CA ASN A 466 18.98 6.28 10.47
C ASN A 466 19.72 5.74 9.21
N ASP A 467 20.80 4.99 9.42
CA ASP A 467 21.74 4.57 8.37
C ASP A 467 21.71 3.04 8.12
N SER A 468 20.52 2.46 8.15
CA SER A 468 20.32 1.01 8.03
C SER A 468 20.76 0.43 6.68
N TYR A 469 20.67 1.20 5.59
CA TYR A 469 21.13 0.74 4.27
C TYR A 469 22.64 0.59 4.23
N THR A 470 23.37 1.55 4.78
CA THR A 470 24.84 1.50 4.83
C THR A 470 25.30 0.34 5.70
N PHE A 471 24.65 0.11 6.85
CA PHE A 471 24.89 -1.06 7.69
C PHE A 471 24.75 -2.36 6.88
N PHE A 472 23.59 -2.59 6.25
CA PHE A 472 23.35 -3.84 5.54
C PHE A 472 24.20 -3.99 4.28
N SER A 473 24.58 -2.88 3.63
CA SER A 473 25.48 -2.90 2.49
C SER A 473 26.90 -3.33 2.87
N GLN A 474 27.36 -2.96 4.07
CA GLN A 474 28.67 -3.36 4.59
C GLN A 474 28.63 -4.78 5.16
N PHE A 475 27.60 -5.10 5.95
CA PHE A 475 27.47 -6.37 6.65
C PHE A 475 27.38 -7.54 5.67
N GLN A 476 28.36 -8.46 5.75
CA GLN A 476 28.46 -9.63 4.87
C GLN A 476 28.30 -9.29 3.38
N GLY A 477 28.77 -8.11 2.97
CA GLY A 477 28.74 -7.66 1.58
C GLY A 477 27.34 -7.49 0.99
N GLY A 478 26.34 -7.10 1.79
CA GLY A 478 24.99 -6.83 1.27
C GLY A 478 24.06 -8.03 1.27
N HIS A 479 24.49 -9.20 1.76
CA HIS A 479 23.71 -10.44 1.66
C HIS A 479 22.36 -10.36 2.39
N HIS A 480 22.23 -9.51 3.41
CA HIS A 480 20.99 -9.34 4.17
C HIS A 480 20.04 -8.30 3.58
N LEU A 481 20.44 -7.58 2.52
CA LEU A 481 19.51 -6.72 1.78
C LEU A 481 18.51 -7.57 0.99
N LEU A 482 17.25 -7.17 1.03
CA LEU A 482 16.22 -7.69 0.13
C LEU A 482 16.24 -6.86 -1.15
N VAL A 483 16.86 -7.38 -2.20
CA VAL A 483 16.93 -6.72 -3.52
C VAL A 483 16.00 -7.44 -4.49
N THR A 484 14.90 -6.81 -4.86
CA THR A 484 13.92 -7.34 -5.82
C THR A 484 13.95 -6.62 -7.16
N GLY A 485 14.52 -5.42 -7.21
CA GLY A 485 14.22 -4.44 -8.26
C GLY A 485 12.78 -3.93 -8.14
N LEU A 486 12.42 -2.99 -9.02
CA LEU A 486 11.07 -2.45 -9.11
C LEU A 486 10.07 -3.54 -9.50
N THR A 487 9.04 -3.73 -8.68
CA THR A 487 8.06 -4.82 -8.87
C THR A 487 6.90 -4.43 -9.79
N GLY A 488 6.68 -3.11 -9.96
CA GLY A 488 5.56 -2.54 -10.71
C GLY A 488 4.22 -2.58 -9.97
N THR A 489 4.22 -2.86 -8.67
CA THR A 489 3.03 -2.86 -7.80
C THR A 489 3.34 -2.15 -6.48
N ASN A 490 2.33 -1.80 -5.69
CA ASN A 490 2.52 -1.30 -4.33
C ASN A 490 1.26 -1.59 -3.52
N VAL A 491 1.41 -2.44 -2.52
CA VAL A 491 0.40 -2.74 -1.49
C VAL A 491 1.00 -2.59 -0.10
N MET A 492 1.88 -1.60 0.09
CA MET A 492 2.64 -1.31 1.30
C MET A 492 3.73 -2.37 1.61
N ASP A 493 3.97 -2.69 2.88
CA ASP A 493 5.03 -3.58 3.33
C ASP A 493 4.50 -4.99 3.68
N ILE A 494 5.37 -5.99 3.58
CA ILE A 494 5.15 -7.36 4.04
C ILE A 494 6.27 -7.74 5.00
N GLN A 495 5.89 -8.30 6.14
CA GLN A 495 6.78 -8.89 7.13
C GLN A 495 6.52 -10.39 7.29
N ALA A 496 7.58 -11.15 7.50
CA ALA A 496 7.51 -12.58 7.76
C ALA A 496 8.47 -12.98 8.90
N ILE A 497 7.95 -13.67 9.90
CA ILE A 497 8.71 -14.35 10.96
C ILE A 497 8.64 -15.84 10.69
N LEU A 498 9.78 -16.50 10.50
CA LEU A 498 9.89 -17.94 10.35
C LEU A 498 10.72 -18.49 11.51
N ILE A 499 10.17 -19.47 12.24
CA ILE A 499 10.82 -20.06 13.41
C ILE A 499 10.72 -21.59 13.34
N ARG A 500 11.82 -22.30 13.55
CA ARG A 500 11.84 -23.75 13.77
C ARG A 500 12.77 -24.11 14.92
N ALA A 501 12.43 -25.16 15.66
CA ALA A 501 13.20 -25.70 16.78
C ALA A 501 14.05 -26.90 16.39
#